data_AF-A0AAJ0GCX6-F1
#
_entry.id   AF-A0AAJ0GCX6-F1
#
_cell.length_a   1.000
_cell.length_b   1.000
_cell.length_c   1.000
_cell.angle_alpha   90.00
_cell.angle_beta   90.00
_cell.angle_gamma   90.00
#
_symmetry.space_group_name_H-M   'P 1'
#
loop_
_entity.id
_entity.type
_entity.pdbx_description
1 polymer ?
#
loop_
_entity_poly.entity_id
_entity_poly.type
_entity_poly.pdbx_seq_one_letter_code
_entity_poly.pdbx_strand_id
1 'polypeptide(L)'
;MDRFYLNNAGLYRTLVDALDASMPAPHFSRHKASPPTEEIVTEQPNEDMVVGVRIRPMLENDLTAGFPRAVHPRARGVDGPRNVDLHDLYNHPRGRPVLKSSTHQSDRLFDSEATTEEIYTELVADLVSFAQHGGIGTLFAYGQTGSGKTFTVSQLQRLAATALLDDAALTQRKIHITIFDLAGNAAFDLLNSREPFPVLEDSSGTTQLAGAVEHRVSTEDEMLHLISEAAEYRRTAPTLKNDVSSRSHSICRIRIESSSDTEDGLLYLVDLAGSEAARDVAQHGADRMRETKEINMSLSVLKDCIRGKAEADDARARGPDQKGNKIHVPIRRSMLTRVLKHMFDPQASRACKTVVIACVNPSLADVGPSKNTLRYAEMLRVPVPTSAR
;
A
#
# COMPACT_ATOMS: atom_id res chain seq x y z
N MET A 1 -11.96 -9.02 -23.00
CA MET A 1 -10.52 -9.21 -22.72
C MET A 1 -10.29 -10.63 -22.22
N ASP A 2 -11.10 -11.10 -21.29
CA ASP A 2 -11.03 -12.43 -20.66
C ASP A 2 -11.03 -13.61 -21.65
N ARG A 3 -11.94 -13.61 -22.64
CA ARG A 3 -11.96 -14.63 -23.72
C ARG A 3 -10.64 -14.73 -24.49
N PHE A 4 -9.95 -13.60 -24.69
CA PHE A 4 -8.65 -13.61 -25.38
C PHE A 4 -7.59 -14.34 -24.55
N TYR A 5 -7.52 -14.06 -23.25
CA TYR A 5 -6.59 -14.74 -22.35
C TYR A 5 -6.89 -16.24 -22.24
N LEU A 6 -8.17 -16.62 -22.07
CA LEU A 6 -8.57 -18.02 -21.98
C LEU A 6 -8.25 -18.82 -23.25
N ASN A 7 -8.58 -18.27 -24.42
CA ASN A 7 -8.30 -18.92 -25.71
C ASN A 7 -6.79 -19.10 -25.99
N ASN A 8 -5.94 -18.31 -25.33
CA ASN A 8 -4.50 -18.33 -25.53
C ASN A 8 -3.72 -18.78 -24.28
N ALA A 9 -4.40 -19.36 -23.27
CA ALA A 9 -3.76 -19.75 -22.01
C ALA A 9 -2.65 -20.80 -22.22
N GLY A 10 -2.85 -21.74 -23.14
CA GLY A 10 -1.82 -22.73 -23.50
C GLY A 10 -0.58 -22.08 -24.13
N LEU A 11 -0.77 -21.19 -25.10
CA LEU A 11 0.31 -20.42 -25.72
C LEU A 11 1.07 -19.58 -24.67
N TYR A 12 0.33 -18.93 -23.78
CA TYR A 12 0.91 -18.13 -22.71
C TYR A 12 1.85 -18.97 -21.82
N ARG A 13 1.40 -20.15 -21.35
CA ARG A 13 2.24 -21.06 -20.53
C ARG A 13 3.52 -21.43 -21.28
N THR A 14 3.40 -21.86 -22.54
CA THR A 14 4.57 -22.21 -23.37
C THR A 14 5.56 -21.05 -23.53
N LEU A 15 5.08 -19.80 -23.65
CA LEU A 15 5.95 -18.64 -23.78
C LEU A 15 6.64 -18.28 -22.46
N VAL A 16 5.95 -18.39 -21.33
CA VAL A 16 6.51 -18.14 -20.00
C VAL A 16 7.51 -19.22 -19.61
N ASP A 17 7.21 -20.49 -19.85
CA ASP A 17 8.11 -21.62 -19.57
C ASP A 17 9.42 -21.56 -20.38
N ALA A 18 9.42 -20.80 -21.49
CA ALA A 18 10.61 -20.58 -22.32
C ALA A 18 11.49 -19.42 -21.84
N LEU A 19 11.08 -18.68 -20.80
CA LEU A 19 11.87 -17.60 -20.20
C LEU A 19 12.92 -18.17 -19.26
N ASP A 20 14.08 -17.53 -19.25
CA ASP A 20 15.12 -17.78 -18.26
C ASP A 20 14.92 -16.82 -17.07
N ALA A 21 14.43 -17.37 -15.95
CA ALA A 21 14.20 -16.63 -14.71
C ALA A 21 15.49 -16.20 -13.99
N SER A 22 16.66 -16.69 -14.42
CA SER A 22 17.96 -16.29 -13.85
C SER A 22 18.51 -14.99 -14.44
N MET A 23 17.92 -14.50 -15.53
CA MET A 23 18.40 -13.31 -16.24
C MET A 23 17.86 -12.01 -15.62
N PRO A 24 18.62 -10.88 -15.68
CA PRO A 24 18.22 -9.61 -15.08
C PRO A 24 16.90 -9.05 -15.64
N ALA A 25 16.65 -9.30 -16.92
CA ALA A 25 15.38 -9.07 -17.59
C ALA A 25 14.87 -10.42 -18.14
N PRO A 26 13.55 -10.69 -18.13
CA PRO A 26 13.01 -11.95 -18.63
C PRO A 26 13.34 -12.10 -20.11
N HIS A 27 14.23 -13.04 -20.41
CA HIS A 27 14.74 -13.28 -21.76
C HIS A 27 14.48 -14.72 -22.17
N PHE A 28 14.23 -14.96 -23.45
CA PHE A 28 14.05 -16.34 -23.94
C PHE A 28 15.37 -17.11 -23.84
N SER A 29 15.31 -18.32 -23.29
CA SER A 29 16.43 -19.24 -23.02
C SER A 29 17.28 -19.60 -24.27
N ARG A 30 16.77 -19.36 -25.49
CA ARG A 30 17.43 -19.74 -26.75
C ARG A 30 18.51 -18.78 -27.25
N HIS A 31 18.72 -17.61 -26.63
CA HIS A 31 19.73 -16.64 -27.04
C HIS A 31 20.95 -16.68 -26.10
N LYS A 32 22.16 -16.94 -26.65
CA LYS A 32 23.43 -16.95 -25.91
C LYS A 32 23.60 -15.65 -25.11
N ALA A 33 23.88 -15.80 -23.82
CA ALA A 33 24.13 -14.72 -22.88
C ALA A 33 25.22 -13.76 -23.40
N SER A 34 24.92 -12.46 -23.42
CA SER A 34 25.93 -11.40 -23.47
C SER A 34 26.33 -11.08 -22.02
N PRO A 35 27.59 -10.72 -21.73
CA PRO A 35 28.03 -10.49 -20.37
C PRO A 35 27.33 -9.25 -19.79
N PRO A 36 26.86 -9.27 -18.52
CA PRO A 36 26.33 -8.08 -17.89
C PRO A 36 27.49 -7.20 -17.43
N THR A 37 27.80 -6.15 -18.20
CA THR A 37 28.69 -5.08 -17.77
C THR A 37 27.85 -3.88 -17.36
N GLU A 38 27.13 -4.00 -16.26
CA GLU A 38 26.64 -2.86 -15.50
C GLU A 38 27.06 -3.08 -14.06
N GLU A 39 27.87 -2.15 -13.53
CA GLU A 39 28.23 -2.13 -12.11
C GLU A 39 26.94 -2.18 -11.29
N ILE A 40 26.79 -3.22 -10.48
CA ILE A 40 25.65 -3.35 -9.57
C ILE A 40 25.88 -2.32 -8.47
N VAL A 41 25.31 -1.12 -8.63
CA VAL A 41 25.15 -0.19 -7.52
C VAL A 41 24.20 -0.87 -6.54
N THR A 42 24.72 -1.28 -5.39
CA THR A 42 23.90 -1.83 -4.31
C THR A 42 23.14 -0.68 -3.66
N GLU A 43 21.85 -0.54 -3.98
CA GLU A 43 20.96 0.41 -3.32
C GLU A 43 20.38 -0.23 -2.06
N GLN A 44 20.43 0.49 -0.93
CA GLN A 44 19.73 0.09 0.28
C GLN A 44 18.37 0.81 0.36
N PRO A 45 17.33 0.15 0.89
CA PRO A 45 16.06 0.80 1.18
C PRO A 45 16.27 1.98 2.15
N ASN A 46 15.53 3.06 1.97
CA ASN A 46 15.39 4.07 3.00
C ASN A 46 14.55 3.52 4.16
N GLU A 47 15.09 3.55 5.38
CA GLU A 47 14.41 3.04 6.58
C GLU A 47 13.15 3.85 6.95
N ASP A 48 13.02 5.09 6.47
CA ASP A 48 11.85 5.95 6.71
C ASP A 48 10.72 5.72 5.69
N MET A 49 11.02 5.09 4.55
CA MET A 49 10.06 4.79 3.48
C MET A 49 10.37 3.44 2.82
N VAL A 50 9.67 2.40 3.27
CA VAL A 50 9.86 1.02 2.77
C VAL A 50 8.68 0.61 1.90
N VAL A 51 8.97 0.09 0.70
CA VAL A 51 7.96 -0.44 -0.22
C VAL A 51 8.02 -1.97 -0.28
N GLY A 52 7.01 -2.61 0.29
CA GLY A 52 6.76 -4.05 0.17
C GLY A 52 5.77 -4.37 -0.95
N VAL A 53 5.96 -5.51 -1.62
CA VAL A 53 4.96 -6.10 -2.51
C VAL A 53 4.46 -7.41 -1.90
N ARG A 54 3.14 -7.62 -1.90
CA ARG A 54 2.50 -8.88 -1.49
C ARG A 54 1.74 -9.48 -2.67
N ILE A 55 2.13 -10.67 -3.10
CA ILE A 55 1.42 -11.44 -4.13
C ILE A 55 0.49 -12.41 -3.41
N ARG A 56 -0.84 -12.22 -3.52
CA ARG A 56 -1.77 -13.20 -2.90
C ARG A 56 -1.68 -14.57 -3.61
N PRO A 57 -2.08 -15.68 -2.95
CA PRO A 57 -2.30 -16.96 -3.64
C PRO A 57 -3.31 -16.85 -4.79
N MET A 58 -3.21 -17.76 -5.77
CA MET A 58 -4.30 -17.98 -6.73
C MET A 58 -5.52 -18.53 -5.98
N LEU A 59 -6.69 -17.92 -6.18
CA LEU A 59 -7.93 -18.38 -5.55
C LEU A 59 -8.54 -19.53 -6.37
N GLU A 60 -9.40 -20.33 -5.75
CA GLU A 60 -10.10 -21.44 -6.43
C GLU A 60 -10.88 -20.98 -7.66
N ASN A 61 -11.48 -19.79 -7.60
CA ASN A 61 -12.15 -19.17 -8.74
C ASN A 61 -11.19 -18.83 -9.90
N ASP A 62 -9.98 -18.35 -9.58
CA ASP A 62 -8.96 -18.05 -10.60
C ASP A 62 -8.53 -19.34 -11.33
N LEU A 63 -8.34 -20.41 -10.56
CA LEU A 63 -7.94 -21.73 -11.05
C LEU A 63 -9.03 -22.39 -11.88
N THR A 64 -10.27 -22.38 -11.37
CA THR A 64 -11.44 -22.97 -12.04
C THR A 64 -11.78 -22.24 -13.34
N ALA A 65 -11.60 -20.91 -13.37
CA ALA A 65 -11.76 -20.13 -14.59
C ALA A 65 -10.66 -20.40 -15.63
N GLY A 66 -9.54 -21.02 -15.23
CA GLY A 66 -8.45 -21.43 -16.12
C GLY A 66 -7.42 -20.34 -16.43
N PHE A 67 -7.42 -19.21 -15.69
CA PHE A 67 -6.44 -18.15 -15.89
C PHE A 67 -5.06 -18.55 -15.34
N PRO A 68 -3.99 -18.47 -16.15
CA PRO A 68 -2.63 -18.70 -15.66
C PRO A 68 -2.14 -17.60 -14.69
N ARG A 69 -1.07 -17.91 -13.96
CA ARG A 69 -0.31 -16.93 -13.16
C ARG A 69 0.49 -15.98 -14.08
N ALA A 70 0.32 -14.68 -13.86
CA ALA A 70 1.01 -13.61 -14.58
C ALA A 70 2.12 -12.91 -13.78
N VAL A 71 2.11 -13.05 -12.46
CA VAL A 71 3.03 -12.34 -11.57
C VAL A 71 3.95 -13.35 -10.87
N HIS A 72 5.26 -13.20 -11.05
CA HIS A 72 6.27 -14.14 -10.61
C HIS A 72 7.34 -13.42 -9.77
N PRO A 73 7.60 -13.87 -8.53
CA PRO A 73 8.71 -13.34 -7.74
C PRO A 73 10.05 -13.81 -8.34
N ARG A 74 11.06 -12.95 -8.31
CA ARG A 74 12.41 -13.29 -8.77
C ARG A 74 13.48 -12.90 -7.74
N ALA A 75 14.26 -13.89 -7.32
CA ALA A 75 15.44 -13.70 -6.48
C ALA A 75 16.59 -13.05 -7.26
N ARG A 76 17.30 -12.09 -6.66
CA ARG A 76 18.56 -11.57 -7.19
C ARG A 76 19.55 -11.36 -6.04
N GLY A 77 20.56 -12.23 -5.94
CA GLY A 77 21.58 -12.13 -4.89
C GLY A 77 21.25 -12.92 -3.62
N VAL A 78 22.02 -12.66 -2.55
CA VAL A 78 22.07 -13.51 -1.35
C VAL A 78 20.89 -13.27 -0.39
N ASP A 79 20.19 -12.13 -0.48
CA ASP A 79 19.05 -11.81 0.39
C ASP A 79 17.74 -11.56 -0.40
N GLY A 80 16.91 -12.61 -0.47
CA GLY A 80 15.47 -12.57 -0.82
C GLY A 80 15.10 -12.10 -2.24
N PRO A 81 13.85 -12.32 -2.68
CA PRO A 81 13.36 -11.72 -3.90
C PRO A 81 13.03 -10.23 -3.71
N ARG A 82 13.44 -9.42 -4.68
CA ARG A 82 13.18 -7.96 -4.73
C ARG A 82 12.63 -7.50 -6.07
N ASN A 83 12.58 -8.42 -7.03
CA ASN A 83 12.08 -8.17 -8.37
C ASN A 83 10.79 -8.95 -8.55
N VAL A 84 9.82 -8.30 -9.17
CA VAL A 84 8.55 -8.90 -9.54
C VAL A 84 8.45 -8.87 -11.06
N ASP A 85 8.40 -10.06 -11.65
CA ASP A 85 8.13 -10.23 -13.06
C ASP A 85 6.66 -10.31 -13.34
N LEU A 86 6.24 -9.56 -14.35
CA LEU A 86 4.89 -9.56 -14.83
C LEU A 86 4.89 -9.85 -16.33
N HIS A 87 4.18 -10.90 -16.71
CA HIS A 87 4.05 -11.35 -18.09
C HIS A 87 2.60 -11.17 -18.56
N ASP A 88 2.42 -10.35 -19.59
CA ASP A 88 1.13 -10.10 -20.23
C ASP A 88 1.15 -10.66 -21.66
N LEU A 89 -0.01 -11.08 -22.14
CA LEU A 89 -0.20 -11.48 -23.53
C LEU A 89 -0.79 -10.32 -24.32
N TYR A 90 0.00 -9.76 -25.24
CA TYR A 90 -0.43 -8.67 -26.10
C TYR A 90 -0.98 -9.18 -27.43
N ASN A 91 -2.20 -8.77 -27.76
CA ASN A 91 -2.82 -9.07 -29.05
C ASN A 91 -2.21 -8.20 -30.16
N HIS A 92 -1.18 -8.70 -30.85
CA HIS A 92 -0.49 -7.95 -31.89
C HIS A 92 -1.39 -7.75 -33.12
N PRO A 93 -1.38 -6.57 -33.79
CA PRO A 93 -2.15 -6.32 -35.01
C PRO A 93 -1.87 -7.26 -36.20
N ARG A 94 -0.78 -8.06 -36.10
CA ARG A 94 -0.40 -9.08 -37.10
C ARG A 94 -1.09 -10.43 -36.84
N GLY A 95 -2.01 -10.50 -35.87
CA GLY A 95 -2.81 -11.67 -35.54
C GLY A 95 -2.13 -12.70 -34.63
N ARG A 96 -0.84 -12.55 -34.33
CA ARG A 96 -0.12 -13.45 -33.41
C ARG A 96 0.04 -12.82 -32.03
N PRO A 97 -0.51 -13.41 -30.96
CA PRO A 97 -0.24 -12.96 -29.60
C PRO A 97 1.25 -13.03 -29.27
N VAL A 98 1.76 -12.01 -28.58
CA VAL A 98 3.16 -11.94 -28.16
C VAL A 98 3.24 -11.70 -26.66
N LEU A 99 4.23 -12.32 -26.01
CA LEU A 99 4.50 -12.08 -24.60
C LEU A 99 5.14 -10.70 -24.43
N LYS A 100 4.63 -9.91 -23.51
CA LYS A 100 5.26 -8.68 -23.03
C LYS A 100 5.58 -8.84 -21.56
N SER A 101 6.86 -8.75 -21.24
CA SER A 101 7.35 -8.83 -19.87
C SER A 101 7.71 -7.44 -19.35
N SER A 102 7.47 -7.21 -18.06
CA SER A 102 8.01 -6.08 -17.31
C SER A 102 8.47 -6.55 -15.94
N THR A 103 9.57 -5.98 -15.46
CA THR A 103 10.11 -6.24 -14.13
C THR A 103 9.95 -4.99 -13.29
N HIS A 104 9.55 -5.17 -12.04
CA HIS A 104 9.36 -4.10 -11.07
C HIS A 104 10.14 -4.39 -9.79
N GLN A 105 10.78 -3.38 -9.24
CA GLN A 105 11.56 -3.52 -8.02
C GLN A 105 10.76 -3.15 -6.76
N SER A 106 11.04 -3.84 -5.66
CA SER A 106 10.54 -3.55 -4.31
C SER A 106 11.64 -3.72 -3.26
N ASP A 107 11.46 -3.11 -2.10
CA ASP A 107 12.41 -3.23 -0.98
C ASP A 107 12.21 -4.54 -0.21
N ARG A 108 10.97 -5.03 -0.21
CA ARG A 108 10.54 -6.35 0.28
C ARG A 108 9.56 -7.01 -0.68
N LEU A 109 9.57 -8.33 -0.76
CA LEU A 109 8.63 -9.10 -1.56
C LEU A 109 8.14 -10.33 -0.79
N PHE A 110 6.82 -10.42 -0.66
CA PHE A 110 6.11 -11.51 -0.03
C PHE A 110 5.33 -12.24 -1.12
N ASP A 111 5.69 -13.49 -1.37
CA ASP A 111 5.01 -14.30 -2.38
C ASP A 111 3.72 -14.94 -1.83
N SER A 112 3.20 -15.96 -2.52
CA SER A 112 1.94 -16.60 -2.13
C SER A 112 2.03 -17.41 -0.84
N GLU A 113 3.23 -17.82 -0.42
CA GLU A 113 3.44 -18.66 0.76
C GLU A 113 3.75 -17.81 2.01
N ALA A 114 4.09 -16.54 1.81
CA ALA A 114 4.41 -15.62 2.90
C ALA A 114 3.22 -15.43 3.85
N THR A 115 3.51 -15.58 5.15
CA THR A 115 2.53 -15.46 6.23
C THR A 115 2.31 -13.99 6.61
N THR A 116 1.22 -13.70 7.34
CA THR A 116 1.01 -12.30 7.77
C THR A 116 1.94 -11.94 8.94
N GLU A 117 2.36 -12.93 9.71
CA GLU A 117 3.36 -12.85 10.77
C GLU A 117 4.73 -12.45 10.20
N GLU A 118 5.14 -13.06 9.10
CA GLU A 118 6.36 -12.68 8.37
C GLU A 118 6.28 -11.23 7.86
N ILE A 119 5.16 -10.85 7.23
CA ILE A 119 4.92 -9.47 6.79
C ILE A 119 4.97 -8.50 7.99
N TYR A 120 4.39 -8.88 9.13
CA TYR A 120 4.41 -8.07 10.34
C TYR A 120 5.83 -7.87 10.86
N THR A 121 6.59 -8.94 11.02
CA THR A 121 7.97 -8.89 11.50
C THR A 121 8.86 -8.03 10.61
N GLU A 122 8.74 -8.17 9.29
CA GLU A 122 9.62 -7.45 8.36
C GLU A 122 9.23 -6.01 8.07
N LEU A 123 7.97 -5.63 8.25
CA LEU A 123 7.48 -4.30 7.89
C LEU A 123 6.83 -3.51 9.03
N VAL A 124 6.11 -4.16 9.94
CA VAL A 124 5.20 -3.45 10.87
C VAL A 124 5.76 -3.37 12.28
N ALA A 125 6.53 -4.37 12.72
CA ALA A 125 7.14 -4.39 14.04
C ALA A 125 7.95 -3.11 14.35
N ASP A 126 8.72 -2.63 13.37
CA ASP A 126 9.50 -1.39 13.50
C ASP A 126 8.60 -0.15 13.57
N LEU A 127 7.46 -0.13 12.89
CA LEU A 127 6.50 0.98 13.00
C LEU A 127 5.83 1.02 14.37
N VAL A 128 5.50 -0.15 14.91
CA VAL A 128 4.93 -0.30 16.27
C VAL A 128 5.95 0.18 17.30
N SER A 129 7.19 -0.30 17.23
CA SER A 129 8.29 0.14 18.10
C SER A 129 8.55 1.64 17.97
N PHE A 130 8.57 2.17 16.75
CA PHE A 130 8.77 3.60 16.51
C PHE A 130 7.65 4.46 17.12
N ALA A 131 6.39 4.03 17.00
CA ALA A 131 5.26 4.70 17.64
C ALA A 131 5.36 4.65 19.17
N GLN A 132 5.78 3.52 19.76
CA GLN A 132 5.99 3.41 21.22
C GLN A 132 7.00 4.45 21.74
N HIS A 133 7.93 4.93 20.91
CA HIS A 133 8.92 5.94 21.28
C HIS A 133 8.52 7.38 20.88
N GLY A 134 7.23 7.63 20.63
CA GLY A 134 6.68 8.97 20.30
C GLY A 134 6.74 9.33 18.80
N GLY A 135 7.22 8.40 17.97
CA GLY A 135 7.23 8.54 16.52
C GLY A 135 5.85 8.39 15.89
N ILE A 136 5.76 8.69 14.59
CA ILE A 136 4.58 8.38 13.77
C ILE A 136 4.90 7.24 12.82
N GLY A 137 4.34 6.06 13.06
CA GLY A 137 4.39 4.92 12.14
C GLY A 137 3.16 4.91 11.25
N THR A 138 3.33 4.72 9.93
CA THR A 138 2.19 4.60 9.01
C THR A 138 2.39 3.44 8.04
N LEU A 139 1.43 2.52 7.98
CA LEU A 139 1.30 1.53 6.93
C LEU A 139 0.05 1.81 6.11
N PHE A 140 0.18 1.76 4.78
CA PHE A 140 -0.99 1.71 3.91
C PHE A 140 -0.89 0.60 2.86
N ALA A 141 -1.98 -0.15 2.73
CA ALA A 141 -2.14 -1.17 1.71
C ALA A 141 -2.76 -0.58 0.44
N TYR A 142 -2.13 -0.84 -0.70
CA TYR A 142 -2.53 -0.33 -2.01
C TYR A 142 -2.61 -1.45 -3.04
N GLY A 143 -3.57 -1.36 -3.96
CA GLY A 143 -3.79 -2.37 -4.99
C GLY A 143 -5.24 -2.49 -5.41
N GLN A 144 -5.50 -3.33 -6.41
CA GLN A 144 -6.86 -3.50 -6.93
C GLN A 144 -7.81 -4.16 -5.92
N THR A 145 -9.12 -4.01 -6.09
CA THR A 145 -10.10 -4.83 -5.37
C THR A 145 -9.83 -6.32 -5.60
N GLY A 146 -9.97 -7.10 -4.54
CA GLY A 146 -9.67 -8.54 -4.55
C GLY A 146 -8.18 -8.90 -4.56
N SER A 147 -7.24 -7.94 -4.43
CA SER A 147 -5.81 -8.26 -4.32
C SER A 147 -5.35 -8.63 -2.90
N GLY A 148 -6.24 -8.55 -1.90
CA GLY A 148 -5.95 -8.94 -0.52
C GLY A 148 -5.58 -7.80 0.44
N LYS A 149 -5.79 -6.53 0.09
CA LYS A 149 -5.52 -5.36 0.96
C LYS A 149 -6.16 -5.49 2.34
N THR A 150 -7.49 -5.56 2.40
CA THR A 150 -8.27 -5.66 3.64
C THR A 150 -7.88 -6.89 4.46
N PHE A 151 -7.64 -8.05 3.82
CA PHE A 151 -7.11 -9.23 4.50
C PHE A 151 -5.79 -8.89 5.19
N THR A 152 -4.83 -8.34 4.45
CA THR A 152 -3.49 -8.00 4.98
C THR A 152 -3.61 -7.03 6.16
N VAL A 153 -4.30 -5.91 5.97
CA VAL A 153 -4.41 -4.86 6.99
C VAL A 153 -5.13 -5.38 8.22
N SER A 154 -6.21 -6.14 8.07
CA SER A 154 -6.95 -6.69 9.21
C SER A 154 -6.10 -7.63 10.07
N GLN A 155 -5.25 -8.47 9.46
CA GLN A 155 -4.36 -9.35 10.21
C GLN A 155 -3.21 -8.58 10.86
N LEU A 156 -2.64 -7.59 10.16
CA LEU A 156 -1.61 -6.71 10.73
C LEU A 156 -2.14 -5.85 11.89
N GLN A 157 -3.40 -5.42 11.84
CA GLN A 157 -4.06 -4.73 12.95
C GLN A 157 -4.16 -5.62 14.20
N ARG A 158 -4.45 -6.92 14.02
CA ARG A 158 -4.49 -7.89 15.13
C ARG A 158 -3.09 -8.07 15.73
N LEU A 159 -2.09 -8.36 14.90
CA LEU A 159 -0.71 -8.55 15.35
C LEU A 159 -0.13 -7.30 16.03
N ALA A 160 -0.45 -6.10 15.53
CA ALA A 160 -0.06 -4.85 16.17
C ALA A 160 -0.78 -4.64 17.52
N ALA A 161 -2.05 -5.02 17.65
CA ALA A 161 -2.78 -4.97 18.91
C ALA A 161 -2.15 -5.90 19.96
N THR A 162 -1.88 -7.15 19.58
CA THR A 162 -1.16 -8.12 20.42
C THR A 162 0.18 -7.55 20.88
N ALA A 163 1.03 -7.09 19.95
CA ALA A 163 2.35 -6.56 20.29
C ALA A 163 2.32 -5.30 21.18
N LEU A 164 1.28 -4.47 21.07
CA LEU A 164 1.13 -3.27 21.89
C LEU A 164 0.62 -3.55 23.30
N LEU A 165 -0.17 -4.62 23.49
CA LEU A 165 -0.88 -4.90 24.73
C LEU A 165 -0.31 -6.09 25.53
N ASP A 166 0.48 -6.95 24.89
CA ASP A 166 1.24 -8.02 25.56
C ASP A 166 2.56 -7.53 26.19
N ASP A 167 3.05 -6.36 25.80
CA ASP A 167 4.27 -5.78 26.38
C ASP A 167 3.96 -5.17 27.76
N ALA A 168 4.45 -5.83 28.81
CA ALA A 168 4.30 -5.40 30.20
C ALA A 168 4.92 -4.01 30.49
N ALA A 169 5.82 -3.50 29.65
CA ALA A 169 6.31 -2.12 29.74
C ALA A 169 5.29 -1.10 29.19
N LEU A 170 4.39 -1.53 28.30
CA LEU A 170 3.35 -0.71 27.68
C LEU A 170 2.02 -0.76 28.42
N THR A 171 1.77 -1.77 29.25
CA THR A 171 0.56 -1.84 30.08
C THR A 171 0.43 -0.67 31.07
N GLN A 172 1.47 0.14 31.27
CA GLN A 172 1.41 1.39 32.03
C GLN A 172 1.02 2.62 31.20
N ARG A 173 1.10 2.57 29.87
CA ARG A 173 0.74 3.68 28.99
C ARG A 173 -0.72 3.56 28.56
N LYS A 174 -1.38 4.71 28.38
CA LYS A 174 -2.76 4.72 27.90
C LYS A 174 -2.76 4.59 26.38
N ILE A 175 -3.44 3.57 25.89
CA ILE A 175 -3.60 3.33 24.46
C ILE A 175 -5.03 3.70 24.06
N HIS A 176 -5.15 4.43 22.96
CA HIS A 176 -6.41 4.84 22.38
C HIS A 176 -6.51 4.37 20.94
N ILE A 177 -7.70 3.98 20.51
CA ILE A 177 -7.99 3.58 19.13
C ILE A 177 -9.15 4.41 18.57
N THR A 178 -9.01 4.81 17.31
CA THR A 178 -10.07 5.42 16.50
C THR A 178 -10.04 4.74 15.14
N ILE A 179 -11.19 4.25 14.68
CA ILE A 179 -11.31 3.62 13.37
C ILE A 179 -12.36 4.38 12.56
N PHE A 180 -12.00 4.84 11.38
CA PHE A 180 -12.85 5.70 10.57
C PHE A 180 -12.67 5.45 9.08
N ASP A 181 -13.72 5.76 8.32
CA ASP A 181 -13.75 5.64 6.86
C ASP A 181 -13.65 7.02 6.21
N LEU A 182 -12.86 7.12 5.15
CA LEU A 182 -12.85 8.25 4.24
C LEU A 182 -13.59 7.89 2.96
N ALA A 183 -14.73 8.53 2.73
CA ALA A 183 -15.49 8.41 1.49
C ALA A 183 -15.55 9.79 0.81
N GLY A 184 -14.89 9.90 -0.34
CA GLY A 184 -14.71 11.18 -1.02
C GLY A 184 -13.98 12.20 -0.16
N ASN A 185 -14.66 13.30 0.16
CA ASN A 185 -14.14 14.38 0.99
C ASN A 185 -14.77 14.44 2.40
N ALA A 186 -15.41 13.35 2.85
CA ALA A 186 -15.97 13.23 4.18
C ALA A 186 -15.28 12.11 4.97
N ALA A 187 -15.21 12.27 6.29
CA ALA A 187 -14.71 11.28 7.23
C ALA A 187 -15.85 10.83 8.15
N PHE A 188 -15.93 9.53 8.43
CA PHE A 188 -17.01 8.93 9.20
C PHE A 188 -16.46 7.98 10.26
N ASP A 189 -16.89 8.13 11.51
CA ASP A 189 -16.41 7.33 12.63
C ASP A 189 -17.07 5.94 12.66
N LEU A 190 -16.29 4.88 12.45
CA LEU A 190 -16.81 3.51 12.40
C LEU A 190 -17.12 2.91 13.77
N LEU A 191 -16.67 3.55 14.86
CA LEU A 191 -16.95 3.15 16.24
C LEU A 191 -18.03 4.04 16.90
N ASN A 192 -18.53 5.03 16.17
CA ASN A 192 -19.60 5.91 16.61
C ASN A 192 -20.70 6.05 15.55
N SER A 193 -21.30 4.91 15.16
CA SER A 193 -22.46 4.86 14.25
C SER A 193 -22.30 5.59 12.92
N ARG A 194 -21.07 5.71 12.40
CA ARG A 194 -20.74 6.44 11.17
C ARG A 194 -21.06 7.93 11.24
N GLU A 195 -20.98 8.52 12.43
CA GLU A 195 -21.12 9.98 12.59
C GLU A 195 -20.03 10.71 11.78
N PRO A 196 -20.40 11.68 10.93
CA PRO A 196 -19.43 12.44 10.16
C PRO A 196 -18.68 13.41 11.07
N PHE A 197 -17.38 13.55 10.85
CA PHE A 197 -16.56 14.49 11.61
C PHE A 197 -15.63 15.32 10.70
N PRO A 198 -15.40 16.60 11.03
CA PRO A 198 -14.45 17.42 10.30
C PRO A 198 -12.99 17.09 10.65
N VAL A 199 -12.15 17.04 9.63
CA VAL A 199 -10.68 17.05 9.77
C VAL A 199 -10.21 18.50 9.67
N LEU A 200 -9.54 19.01 10.71
CA LEU A 200 -9.13 20.41 10.85
C LEU A 200 -7.62 20.52 11.10
N GLU A 201 -7.07 21.74 11.00
CA GLU A 201 -5.71 22.05 11.43
C GLU A 201 -5.80 23.00 12.64
N ASP A 202 -5.02 22.74 13.68
CA ASP A 202 -4.90 23.67 14.81
C ASP A 202 -3.90 24.81 14.50
N SER A 203 -3.65 25.68 15.47
CA SER A 203 -2.72 26.81 15.33
C SER A 203 -1.26 26.40 15.13
N SER A 204 -0.89 25.17 15.51
CA SER A 204 0.44 24.60 15.24
C SER A 204 0.56 23.99 13.85
N GLY A 205 -0.56 23.89 13.12
CA GLY A 205 -0.64 23.22 11.82
C GLY A 205 -0.78 21.70 11.94
N THR A 206 -1.02 21.17 13.13
CA THR A 206 -1.25 19.73 13.36
C THR A 206 -2.67 19.35 12.96
N THR A 207 -2.83 18.18 12.35
CA THR A 207 -4.13 17.68 11.90
C THR A 207 -4.94 17.14 13.07
N GLN A 208 -6.19 17.60 13.21
CA GLN A 208 -7.10 17.23 14.29
C GLN A 208 -8.37 16.56 13.72
N LEU A 209 -8.78 15.45 14.32
CA LEU A 209 -10.02 14.72 13.98
C LEU A 209 -11.16 15.20 14.90
N ALA A 210 -11.68 16.39 14.64
CA ALA A 210 -12.56 17.08 15.58
C ALA A 210 -13.95 16.40 15.65
N GLY A 211 -14.24 15.76 16.78
CA GLY A 211 -15.50 15.03 17.02
C GLY A 211 -15.44 13.53 16.78
N ALA A 212 -14.32 13.00 16.30
CA ALA A 212 -14.08 11.55 16.28
C ALA A 212 -13.85 11.03 17.70
N VAL A 213 -14.37 9.84 18.01
CA VAL A 213 -14.25 9.25 19.35
C VAL A 213 -12.92 8.51 19.48
N GLU A 214 -12.18 8.80 20.55
CA GLU A 214 -10.99 8.02 20.93
C GLU A 214 -11.36 7.01 22.02
N HIS A 215 -11.39 5.73 21.67
CA HIS A 215 -11.70 4.66 22.62
C HIS A 215 -10.42 4.25 23.34
N ARG A 216 -10.39 4.44 24.66
CA ARG A 216 -9.29 3.91 25.48
C ARG A 216 -9.42 2.40 25.60
N VAL A 217 -8.33 1.68 25.35
CA VAL A 217 -8.24 0.23 25.48
C VAL A 217 -7.20 -0.14 26.53
N SER A 218 -7.48 -1.19 27.32
CA SER A 218 -6.58 -1.68 28.37
C SER A 218 -6.20 -3.15 28.20
N THR A 219 -6.90 -3.89 27.31
CA THR A 219 -6.61 -5.30 27.01
C THR A 219 -6.61 -5.54 25.51
N GLU A 220 -5.88 -6.59 25.08
CA GLU A 220 -5.87 -7.05 23.70
C GLU A 220 -7.30 -7.33 23.20
N ASP A 221 -8.10 -8.06 23.99
CA ASP A 221 -9.47 -8.43 23.66
C ASP A 221 -10.37 -7.20 23.38
N GLU A 222 -10.25 -6.12 24.16
CA GLU A 222 -11.00 -4.89 23.92
C GLU A 222 -10.63 -4.26 22.57
N MET A 223 -9.33 -4.20 22.25
CA MET A 223 -8.85 -3.63 21.00
C MET A 223 -9.27 -4.49 19.80
N LEU A 224 -9.16 -5.82 19.91
CA LEU A 224 -9.60 -6.77 18.89
C LEU A 224 -11.12 -6.73 18.67
N HIS A 225 -11.90 -6.51 19.73
CA HIS A 225 -13.33 -6.29 19.64
C HIS A 225 -13.66 -5.06 18.80
N LEU A 226 -13.06 -3.89 19.11
CA LEU A 226 -13.29 -2.65 18.35
C LEU A 226 -12.87 -2.78 16.87
N ILE A 227 -11.74 -3.43 16.59
CA ILE A 227 -11.31 -3.71 15.21
C ILE A 227 -12.36 -4.58 14.49
N SER A 228 -12.88 -5.60 15.17
CA SER A 228 -13.88 -6.52 14.59
C SER A 228 -15.23 -5.84 14.38
N GLU A 229 -15.66 -5.00 15.32
CA GLU A 229 -16.87 -4.18 15.26
C GLU A 229 -16.82 -3.22 14.07
N ALA A 230 -15.75 -2.43 13.93
CA ALA A 230 -15.57 -1.53 12.79
C ALA A 230 -15.56 -2.28 11.46
N ALA A 231 -14.92 -3.46 11.41
CA ALA A 231 -14.91 -4.29 10.20
C ALA A 231 -16.30 -4.86 9.86
N GLU A 232 -17.09 -5.25 10.85
CA GLU A 232 -18.47 -5.72 10.66
C GLU A 232 -19.40 -4.60 10.22
N TYR A 233 -19.28 -3.43 10.84
CA TYR A 233 -20.01 -2.24 10.44
C TYR A 233 -19.72 -1.89 8.97
N ARG A 234 -18.43 -1.90 8.58
CA ARG A 234 -18.01 -1.66 7.19
C ARG A 234 -18.59 -2.68 6.22
N ARG A 235 -18.75 -3.95 6.61
CA ARG A 235 -19.38 -5.00 5.76
C ARG A 235 -20.91 -4.85 5.63
N THR A 236 -21.58 -4.40 6.69
CA THR A 236 -23.05 -4.41 6.80
C THR A 236 -23.71 -3.07 6.50
N ALA A 237 -22.93 -1.99 6.40
CA ALA A 237 -23.45 -0.65 6.16
C ALA A 237 -24.34 -0.58 4.90
N PRO A 238 -25.59 -0.10 5.02
CA PRO A 238 -26.56 -0.09 3.93
C PRO A 238 -26.24 1.04 2.93
N THR A 239 -25.46 0.73 1.91
CA THR A 239 -25.43 1.51 0.67
C THR A 239 -25.81 0.59 -0.49
N LEU A 240 -26.74 1.07 -1.31
CA LEU A 240 -27.33 0.37 -2.45
C LEU A 240 -26.26 -0.37 -3.28
N LYS A 241 -26.25 -1.71 -3.18
CA LYS A 241 -25.49 -2.64 -4.03
C LYS A 241 -23.99 -2.30 -4.13
N ASN A 242 -23.17 -2.72 -3.16
CA ASN A 242 -21.89 -3.47 -3.32
C ASN A 242 -20.96 -3.38 -2.09
N ASP A 243 -19.91 -4.22 -2.12
CA ASP A 243 -18.78 -4.34 -1.20
C ASP A 243 -18.10 -2.99 -0.86
N VAL A 244 -18.50 -2.41 0.29
CA VAL A 244 -18.05 -1.11 0.83
C VAL A 244 -16.53 -1.04 0.98
N SER A 245 -15.87 -2.17 1.25
CA SER A 245 -14.42 -2.24 1.43
C SER A 245 -13.62 -1.76 0.21
N SER A 246 -14.22 -1.81 -0.98
CA SER A 246 -13.57 -1.40 -2.23
C SER A 246 -13.57 0.11 -2.49
N ARG A 247 -14.35 0.90 -1.75
CA ARG A 247 -14.70 2.29 -2.13
C ARG A 247 -14.47 3.38 -1.10
N SER A 248 -14.30 3.02 0.17
CA SER A 248 -13.80 3.90 1.20
C SER A 248 -12.37 3.53 1.57
N HIS A 249 -11.59 4.52 2.02
CA HIS A 249 -10.32 4.24 2.68
C HIS A 249 -10.58 4.08 4.18
N SER A 250 -10.28 2.91 4.74
CA SER A 250 -10.39 2.68 6.18
C SER A 250 -9.08 3.02 6.86
N ILE A 251 -9.15 3.78 7.94
CA ILE A 251 -8.00 4.19 8.73
C ILE A 251 -8.23 3.73 10.17
N CYS A 252 -7.34 2.85 10.64
CA CYS A 252 -7.20 2.56 12.06
C CYS A 252 -6.04 3.41 12.59
N ARG A 253 -6.35 4.33 13.50
CA ARG A 253 -5.39 5.18 14.20
C ARG A 253 -5.28 4.70 15.63
N ILE A 254 -4.06 4.38 16.06
CA ILE A 254 -3.73 4.00 17.42
C ILE A 254 -2.83 5.09 18.01
N ARG A 255 -3.24 5.68 19.13
CA ARG A 255 -2.48 6.69 19.88
C ARG A 255 -1.95 6.07 21.15
N ILE A 256 -0.66 6.23 21.39
CA ILE A 256 0.04 5.75 22.57
C ILE A 256 0.42 6.99 23.37
N GLU A 257 -0.26 7.22 24.50
CA GLU A 257 -0.01 8.39 25.35
C GLU A 257 1.41 8.34 25.90
N SER A 258 2.12 9.46 25.77
CA SER A 258 3.45 9.57 26.35
C SER A 258 3.40 9.58 27.89
N SER A 259 4.37 8.93 28.52
CA SER A 259 4.59 8.99 29.97
C SER A 259 5.39 10.23 30.42
N SER A 260 5.97 10.97 29.48
CA SER A 260 6.77 12.19 29.72
C SER A 260 6.20 13.38 28.94
N ASP A 261 6.83 14.55 29.07
CA ASP A 261 6.47 15.79 28.34
C ASP A 261 6.84 15.72 26.83
N THR A 262 6.83 14.52 26.25
CA THR A 262 7.11 14.26 24.84
C THR A 262 5.82 13.98 24.09
N GLU A 263 5.85 14.15 22.77
CA GLU A 263 4.71 13.86 21.89
C GLU A 263 4.22 12.40 22.01
N ASP A 264 2.91 12.22 21.89
CA ASP A 264 2.27 10.90 21.82
C ASP A 264 2.73 10.11 20.59
N GLY A 265 2.89 8.81 20.77
CA GLY A 265 3.09 7.86 19.67
C GLY A 265 1.85 7.71 18.81
N LEU A 266 2.02 7.63 17.49
CA LEU A 266 0.90 7.41 16.57
C LEU A 266 1.22 6.27 15.60
N LEU A 267 0.29 5.32 15.48
CA LEU A 267 0.34 4.28 14.46
C LEU A 267 -0.91 4.37 13.59
N TYR A 268 -0.70 4.47 12.28
CA TYR A 268 -1.76 4.46 11.27
C TYR A 268 -1.69 3.18 10.44
N LEU A 269 -2.76 2.40 10.45
CA LEU A 269 -2.93 1.20 9.63
C LEU A 269 -4.08 1.44 8.65
N VAL A 270 -3.74 1.67 7.39
CA VAL A 270 -4.65 2.18 6.37
C VAL A 270 -4.92 1.12 5.30
N ASP A 271 -6.20 0.83 5.07
CA ASP A 271 -6.70 0.00 3.96
C ASP A 271 -7.29 0.93 2.89
N LEU A 272 -6.54 1.19 1.82
CA LEU A 272 -7.00 2.07 0.76
C LEU A 272 -8.06 1.38 -0.10
N ALA A 273 -8.94 2.18 -0.68
CA ALA A 273 -9.88 1.74 -1.71
C ALA A 273 -9.16 1.13 -2.94
N GLY A 274 -9.88 0.35 -3.73
CA GLY A 274 -9.36 -0.29 -4.94
C GLY A 274 -8.76 0.74 -5.92
N SER A 275 -7.59 0.41 -6.47
CA SER A 275 -6.86 1.29 -7.41
C SER A 275 -7.31 1.17 -8.87
N GLU A 276 -8.22 0.25 -9.17
CA GLU A 276 -8.68 0.00 -10.53
C GLU A 276 -9.63 1.09 -11.04
N ALA A 277 -9.37 1.54 -12.26
CA ALA A 277 -10.35 2.28 -13.04
C ALA A 277 -11.45 1.30 -13.46
N ALA A 278 -12.63 1.44 -12.84
CA ALA A 278 -13.88 0.76 -13.15
C ALA A 278 -13.84 -0.11 -14.41
N ARG A 279 -13.60 -1.42 -14.25
CA ARG A 279 -13.96 -2.43 -15.27
C ARG A 279 -15.48 -2.52 -15.47
N ASP A 280 -16.23 -1.70 -14.74
CA ASP A 280 -17.65 -1.82 -14.51
C ASP A 280 -18.42 -0.53 -14.92
N VAL A 281 -17.80 0.36 -15.71
CA VAL A 281 -18.45 1.59 -16.23
C VAL A 281 -19.71 1.27 -17.06
N ALA A 282 -19.81 0.06 -17.61
CA ALA A 282 -20.92 -0.32 -18.48
C ALA A 282 -22.29 -0.45 -17.78
N GLN A 283 -22.35 -0.46 -16.44
CA GLN A 283 -23.61 -0.71 -15.69
C GLN A 283 -23.88 0.26 -14.53
N HIS A 284 -23.25 1.44 -14.49
CA HIS A 284 -23.29 2.29 -13.30
C HIS A 284 -23.92 3.66 -13.51
N GLY A 285 -24.83 4.05 -12.61
CA GLY A 285 -25.47 5.36 -12.58
C GLY A 285 -24.52 6.50 -12.14
N ALA A 286 -25.02 7.74 -12.21
CA ALA A 286 -24.23 8.95 -11.99
C ALA A 286 -23.51 9.01 -10.62
N ASP A 287 -24.14 8.54 -9.54
CA ASP A 287 -23.56 8.56 -8.19
C ASP A 287 -22.31 7.68 -8.10
N ARG A 288 -22.33 6.52 -8.75
CA ARG A 288 -21.23 5.57 -8.75
C ARG A 288 -20.06 6.03 -9.63
N MET A 289 -20.36 6.77 -10.69
CA MET A 289 -19.31 7.47 -11.46
C MET A 289 -18.64 8.57 -10.63
N ARG A 290 -19.42 9.33 -9.84
CA ARG A 290 -18.88 10.35 -8.94
C ARG A 290 -17.98 9.72 -7.86
N GLU A 291 -18.44 8.66 -7.22
CA GLU A 291 -17.67 7.90 -6.23
C GLU A 291 -16.35 7.36 -6.81
N THR A 292 -16.42 6.72 -7.99
CA THR A 292 -15.22 6.21 -8.68
C THR A 292 -14.22 7.33 -9.00
N LYS A 293 -14.72 8.51 -9.39
CA LYS A 293 -13.87 9.68 -9.66
C LYS A 293 -13.19 10.15 -8.39
N GLU A 294 -13.89 10.17 -7.26
CA GLU A 294 -13.36 10.61 -5.97
C GLU A 294 -12.29 9.66 -5.43
N ILE A 295 -12.50 8.34 -5.54
CA ILE A 295 -11.48 7.33 -5.20
C ILE A 295 -10.21 7.57 -6.01
N ASN A 296 -10.33 7.64 -7.34
CA ASN A 296 -9.19 7.86 -8.22
C ASN A 296 -8.50 9.21 -7.96
N MET A 297 -9.27 10.25 -7.67
CA MET A 297 -8.73 11.55 -7.29
C MET A 297 -7.88 11.44 -6.02
N SER A 298 -8.42 10.87 -4.94
CA SER A 298 -7.68 10.73 -3.67
C SER A 298 -6.39 9.92 -3.82
N LEU A 299 -6.44 8.81 -4.57
CA LEU A 299 -5.26 8.00 -4.87
C LEU A 299 -4.26 8.75 -5.75
N SER A 300 -4.72 9.57 -6.70
CA SER A 300 -3.85 10.41 -7.55
C SER A 300 -3.15 11.50 -6.74
N VAL A 301 -3.87 12.18 -5.85
CA VAL A 301 -3.31 13.22 -4.98
C VAL A 301 -2.27 12.61 -4.04
N LEU A 302 -2.53 11.42 -3.49
CA LEU A 302 -1.55 10.68 -2.69
C LEU A 302 -0.23 10.49 -3.45
N LYS A 303 -0.28 10.12 -4.75
CA LYS A 303 0.92 9.98 -5.60
C LYS A 303 1.70 11.29 -5.70
N ASP A 304 0.97 12.36 -5.99
CA ASP A 304 1.56 13.68 -6.17
C ASP A 304 2.19 14.19 -4.86
N CYS A 305 1.59 13.86 -3.72
CA CYS A 305 2.13 14.21 -2.41
C CYS A 305 3.44 13.46 -2.10
N ILE A 306 3.50 12.15 -2.35
CA ILE A 306 4.73 11.38 -2.10
C ILE A 306 5.85 11.84 -3.02
N ARG A 307 5.57 12.01 -4.31
CA ARG A 307 6.56 12.54 -5.26
C ARG A 307 7.04 13.94 -4.87
N GLY A 308 6.13 14.83 -4.50
CA GLY A 308 6.50 16.18 -4.06
C GLY A 308 7.35 16.19 -2.79
N LYS A 309 7.11 15.26 -1.85
CA LYS A 309 7.93 15.07 -0.65
C LYS A 309 9.34 14.60 -1.02
N ALA A 310 9.45 13.57 -1.86
CA ALA A 310 10.74 13.05 -2.32
C ALA A 310 11.56 14.11 -3.07
N GLU A 311 10.95 14.87 -3.98
CA GLU A 311 11.59 15.99 -4.67
C GLU A 311 12.08 17.06 -3.68
N ALA A 312 11.29 17.36 -2.64
CA ALA A 312 11.66 18.34 -1.62
C ALA A 312 12.81 17.87 -0.73
N ASP A 313 12.85 16.59 -0.38
CA ASP A 313 13.94 16.00 0.41
C ASP A 313 15.24 15.94 -0.41
N ASP A 314 15.17 15.55 -1.68
CA ASP A 314 16.28 15.59 -2.63
C ASP A 314 16.86 17.00 -2.80
N ALA A 315 15.98 17.99 -2.97
CA ALA A 315 16.40 19.39 -3.11
C ALA A 315 17.09 19.91 -1.85
N ARG A 316 16.66 19.46 -0.66
CA ARG A 316 17.34 19.79 0.60
C ARG A 316 18.71 19.13 0.72
N ALA A 317 18.84 17.87 0.30
CA ALA A 317 20.09 17.13 0.34
C ALA A 317 21.16 17.72 -0.59
N ARG A 318 20.76 18.23 -1.77
CA ARG A 318 21.67 18.84 -2.75
C ARG A 318 22.14 20.26 -2.36
N GLY A 319 21.64 20.82 -1.28
CA GLY A 319 21.91 22.20 -0.86
C GLY A 319 21.10 23.24 -1.65
N PRO A 320 21.16 24.53 -1.24
CA PRO A 320 20.33 25.58 -1.83
C PRO A 320 20.68 25.79 -3.31
N ASP A 321 19.73 25.46 -4.18
CA ASP A 321 19.83 25.76 -5.61
C ASP A 321 19.70 27.27 -5.84
N GLN A 322 20.45 27.86 -6.79
CA GLN A 322 20.46 29.32 -7.04
C GLN A 322 19.10 29.86 -7.55
N LYS A 323 18.16 28.97 -7.89
CA LYS A 323 16.75 29.28 -8.18
C LYS A 323 15.89 28.70 -7.07
N GLY A 324 15.59 29.49 -6.04
CA GLY A 324 14.81 29.10 -4.84
C GLY A 324 13.35 28.73 -5.12
N ASN A 325 13.09 27.76 -5.98
CA ASN A 325 11.74 27.34 -6.32
C ASN A 325 11.21 26.41 -5.23
N LYS A 326 10.25 26.91 -4.44
CA LYS A 326 9.62 26.13 -3.37
C LYS A 326 8.79 25.00 -3.99
N ILE A 327 9.18 23.75 -3.72
CA ILE A 327 8.41 22.57 -4.15
C ILE A 327 7.08 22.55 -3.40
N HIS A 328 5.98 22.59 -4.15
CA HIS A 328 4.63 22.60 -3.60
C HIS A 328 4.04 21.19 -3.56
N VAL A 329 3.74 20.70 -2.35
CA VAL A 329 3.11 19.39 -2.12
C VAL A 329 1.58 19.58 -1.96
N PRO A 330 0.72 18.95 -2.80
CA PRO A 330 -0.72 19.24 -2.86
C PRO A 330 -1.57 18.58 -1.76
N ILE A 331 -1.12 18.65 -0.50
CA ILE A 331 -1.68 17.96 0.68
C ILE A 331 -3.19 18.23 0.86
N ARG A 332 -3.65 19.45 0.55
CA ARG A 332 -5.03 19.88 0.78
C ARG A 332 -6.04 19.39 -0.28
N ARG A 333 -5.61 18.73 -1.35
CA ARG A 333 -6.49 18.37 -2.48
C ARG A 333 -7.36 17.13 -2.25
N SER A 334 -7.13 16.34 -1.21
CA SER A 334 -7.98 15.22 -0.85
C SER A 334 -8.08 15.05 0.66
N MET A 335 -9.18 14.47 1.17
CA MET A 335 -9.30 14.18 2.60
C MET A 335 -8.22 13.20 3.09
N LEU A 336 -7.90 12.19 2.29
CA LEU A 336 -6.85 11.21 2.59
C LEU A 336 -5.49 11.88 2.85
N THR A 337 -5.07 12.78 1.95
CA THR A 337 -3.78 13.46 2.10
C THR A 337 -3.78 14.51 3.21
N ARG A 338 -4.95 15.03 3.60
CA ARG A 338 -5.08 15.91 4.78
C ARG A 338 -4.91 15.12 6.07
N VAL A 339 -5.55 13.96 6.19
CA VAL A 339 -5.39 13.07 7.36
C VAL A 339 -3.95 12.58 7.48
N LEU A 340 -3.32 12.24 6.35
CA LEU A 340 -1.95 11.73 6.28
C LEU A 340 -0.90 12.84 6.07
N LYS A 341 -1.22 14.09 6.43
CA LYS A 341 -0.34 15.25 6.18
C LYS A 341 1.08 15.05 6.71
N HIS A 342 1.22 14.41 7.87
CA HIS A 342 2.52 14.15 8.54
C HIS A 342 3.52 13.42 7.65
N MET A 343 3.06 12.63 6.68
CA MET A 343 3.92 11.90 5.76
C MET A 343 4.48 12.76 4.63
N PHE A 344 3.75 13.80 4.23
CA PHE A 344 4.02 14.55 3.00
C PHE A 344 4.48 15.97 3.24
N ASP A 345 4.29 16.51 4.45
CA ASP A 345 4.68 17.87 4.77
C ASP A 345 6.21 17.96 4.88
N PRO A 346 6.90 18.67 3.98
CA PRO A 346 8.35 18.85 4.10
C PRO A 346 8.70 19.62 5.39
N GLN A 347 7.79 20.42 5.93
CA GLN A 347 8.03 21.22 7.14
C GLN A 347 7.65 20.46 8.43
N ALA A 348 7.24 19.19 8.35
CA ALA A 348 6.95 18.40 9.53
C ALA A 348 8.17 18.32 10.46
N SER A 349 7.94 18.62 11.75
CA SER A 349 8.94 18.55 12.81
C SER A 349 9.04 17.15 13.44
N ARG A 350 8.00 16.32 13.25
CA ARG A 350 7.92 14.98 13.84
C ARG A 350 8.47 13.94 12.88
N ALA A 351 9.31 13.05 13.41
CA ALA A 351 9.83 11.93 12.65
C ALA A 351 8.70 10.94 12.29
N CYS A 352 8.69 10.49 11.04
CA CYS A 352 7.67 9.61 10.48
C CYS A 352 8.34 8.45 9.74
N LYS A 353 7.90 7.22 10.03
CA LYS A 353 8.26 6.04 9.24
C LYS A 353 7.04 5.55 8.47
N THR A 354 7.24 5.25 7.20
CA THR A 354 6.17 4.85 6.28
C THR A 354 6.48 3.52 5.64
N VAL A 355 5.47 2.65 5.62
CA VAL A 355 5.45 1.42 4.85
C VAL A 355 4.32 1.46 3.83
N VAL A 356 4.64 1.07 2.61
CA VAL A 356 3.65 0.81 1.56
C VAL A 356 3.63 -0.68 1.28
N ILE A 357 2.46 -1.31 1.39
CA ILE A 357 2.28 -2.70 0.94
C ILE A 357 1.42 -2.75 -0.32
N ALA A 358 2.05 -3.06 -1.44
CA ALA A 358 1.39 -3.23 -2.72
C ALA A 358 0.83 -4.65 -2.85
N CYS A 359 -0.48 -4.80 -2.66
CA CYS A 359 -1.17 -6.07 -2.79
C CYS A 359 -1.51 -6.35 -4.26
N VAL A 360 -1.01 -7.47 -4.78
CA VAL A 360 -1.04 -7.81 -6.20
C VAL A 360 -1.85 -9.09 -6.44
N ASN A 361 -2.70 -9.06 -7.45
CA ASN A 361 -3.43 -10.23 -7.92
C ASN A 361 -2.56 -11.00 -8.94
N PRO A 362 -2.25 -12.29 -8.71
CA PRO A 362 -1.40 -13.06 -9.60
C PRO A 362 -2.04 -13.47 -10.93
N SER A 363 -3.36 -13.37 -11.08
CA SER A 363 -4.09 -13.87 -12.25
C SER A 363 -3.80 -13.08 -13.53
N LEU A 364 -3.65 -13.77 -14.65
CA LEU A 364 -3.52 -13.15 -15.99
C LEU A 364 -4.75 -12.31 -16.36
N ALA A 365 -5.93 -12.62 -15.82
CA ALA A 365 -7.12 -11.78 -16.01
C ALA A 365 -6.92 -10.35 -15.46
N ASP A 366 -6.06 -10.21 -14.46
CA ASP A 366 -5.83 -8.98 -13.70
C ASP A 366 -4.41 -8.43 -13.89
N VAL A 367 -3.70 -8.88 -14.93
CA VAL A 367 -2.34 -8.45 -15.24
C VAL A 367 -2.23 -6.92 -15.44
N GLY A 368 -3.24 -6.29 -16.03
CA GLY A 368 -3.28 -4.85 -16.25
C GLY A 368 -3.28 -4.03 -14.95
N PRO A 369 -4.29 -4.20 -14.07
CA PRO A 369 -4.30 -3.49 -12.78
C PRO A 369 -3.14 -3.90 -11.85
N SER A 370 -2.68 -5.16 -11.87
CA SER A 370 -1.47 -5.59 -11.16
C SER A 370 -0.23 -4.83 -11.63
N LYS A 371 -0.06 -4.65 -12.95
CA LYS A 371 1.04 -3.85 -13.52
C LYS A 371 0.98 -2.39 -13.07
N ASN A 372 -0.20 -1.78 -13.05
CA ASN A 372 -0.38 -0.42 -12.55
C ASN A 372 -0.05 -0.31 -11.05
N THR A 373 -0.37 -1.35 -10.28
CA THR A 373 -0.07 -1.41 -8.85
C THR A 373 1.43 -1.46 -8.60
N LEU A 374 2.14 -2.37 -9.28
CA LEU A 374 3.59 -2.53 -9.20
C LEU A 374 4.34 -1.28 -9.67
N ARG A 375 3.97 -0.73 -10.83
CA ARG A 375 4.56 0.52 -11.34
C ARG A 375 4.43 1.66 -10.34
N TYR A 376 3.30 1.74 -9.64
CA TYR A 376 3.10 2.77 -8.64
C TYR A 376 3.97 2.52 -7.41
N ALA A 377 3.98 1.30 -6.87
CA ALA A 377 4.80 0.93 -5.72
C ALA A 377 6.28 1.25 -5.97
N GLU A 378 6.79 0.88 -7.14
CA GLU A 378 8.18 1.15 -7.56
C GLU A 378 8.52 2.65 -7.57
N MET A 379 7.59 3.51 -7.98
CA MET A 379 7.77 4.98 -7.94
C MET A 379 7.83 5.57 -6.54
N LEU A 380 7.39 4.83 -5.51
CA LEU A 380 7.42 5.28 -4.12
C LEU A 380 8.72 4.88 -3.41
N ARG A 381 9.57 4.09 -4.05
CA ARG A 381 10.87 3.71 -3.49
C ARG A 381 11.78 4.92 -3.44
N VAL A 382 12.45 5.08 -2.31
CA VAL A 382 13.48 6.09 -2.11
C VAL A 382 14.79 5.34 -1.86
N PRO A 383 15.56 5.00 -2.91
CA PRO A 383 16.82 4.30 -2.72
C PRO A 383 17.85 5.24 -2.08
N VAL A 384 18.60 4.73 -1.10
CA VAL A 384 19.75 5.44 -0.53
C VAL A 384 21.01 4.93 -1.22
N PRO A 385 21.84 5.80 -1.83
CA PRO A 385 23.10 5.39 -2.42
C PRO A 385 24.01 4.82 -1.34
N THR A 386 24.50 3.58 -1.51
CA THR A 386 25.56 3.07 -0.66
C THR A 386 26.85 3.80 -1.05
N SER A 387 27.41 4.61 -0.14
CA SER A 387 28.73 5.20 -0.36
C SER A 387 29.74 4.06 -0.56
N ALA A 388 30.34 3.97 -1.75
CA ALA A 388 31.47 3.08 -1.99
C ALA A 388 32.58 3.43 -0.98
N ARG A 389 32.89 2.49 -0.08
CA ARG A 389 34.04 2.60 0.82
C ARG A 389 35.34 2.33 0.08
#